data_AF-A0A970HI11-F1
#
_entry.id   AF-A0A970HI11-F1
#
_cell.length_a   1.000
_cell.length_b   1.000
_cell.length_c   1.000
_cell.angle_alpha   90.00
_cell.angle_beta   90.00
_cell.angle_gamma   90.00
#
_symmetry.space_group_name_H-M   'P 1'
#
loop_
_entity.id
_entity.type
_entity.pdbx_description
1 polymer ?
#
loop_
_entity_poly.entity_id
_entity_poly.type
_entity_poly.pdbx_seq_one_letter_code
_entity_poly.pdbx_strand_id
1 'polypeptide(L)'
;MLNSDAIGRPMWAEINLDHIKANVRALLSICGRRQLMAVVKANAYGHGAVKVAKACLEAGASWLGVAIPEEGVELRQAGIEAPILVFGALYPGQEQLFIKHALVATVASPEGVQAACRAAQEGHRLRVHLKIDSGMARLGFSPSEAVSMARRLQEGGVVLEGLYTHLATADETNTAFALDQLRRFSQARQALIAAGMAPLWSHALNTAGLLQSFEDGGNLARSGIGIYGYSPSRALAHVIPLKPAMSWRGRVVAVRRLPAGSPVSYGATYLTPSETTIVTLPMGYADGLIRRLSSRSHVLLGGRRYPIAGRICMDQCLVDVGDYPVHVGDEVVVLGRQGGEEITADELAEVADTISYEILSGLSPRVSRLYVEANSTQGDEHHAG
;
A
#
# COMPACT_ATOMS: atom_id res chain seq x y z
N MET A 1 15.37 -12.65 22.59
CA MET A 1 16.73 -12.90 22.07
C MET A 1 16.58 -13.68 20.78
N LEU A 2 17.26 -13.29 19.71
CA LEU A 2 17.10 -13.88 18.37
C LEU A 2 17.60 -15.33 18.36
N ASN A 3 16.74 -16.25 17.90
CA ASN A 3 17.07 -17.65 17.70
C ASN A 3 18.08 -17.79 16.54
N SER A 4 19.07 -18.66 16.72
CA SER A 4 20.34 -18.69 15.99
C SER A 4 20.34 -19.53 14.70
N ASP A 5 19.40 -19.29 13.78
CA ASP A 5 19.40 -19.97 12.48
C ASP A 5 19.74 -18.98 11.35
N ALA A 6 21.00 -19.04 10.90
CA ALA A 6 21.63 -18.29 9.80
C ALA A 6 21.39 -16.77 9.81
N ILE A 7 22.40 -15.98 10.19
CA ILE A 7 22.39 -14.52 9.98
C ILE A 7 22.37 -14.27 8.47
N GLY A 8 21.17 -14.09 7.91
CA GLY A 8 20.98 -13.59 6.55
C GLY A 8 21.55 -12.16 6.41
N ARG A 9 21.38 -11.56 5.24
CA ARG A 9 21.75 -10.15 5.03
C ARG A 9 21.16 -9.29 6.16
N PRO A 10 21.95 -8.47 6.88
CA PRO A 10 21.49 -7.80 8.11
C PRO A 10 20.69 -6.54 7.77
N MET A 11 19.55 -6.73 7.10
CA MET A 11 18.59 -5.73 6.66
C MET A 11 17.22 -6.39 6.58
N TRP A 12 16.21 -5.72 7.17
CA TRP A 12 14.83 -6.20 7.17
C TRP A 12 13.85 -5.04 7.29
N ALA A 13 12.61 -5.28 6.86
CA ALA A 13 11.48 -4.40 7.16
C ALA A 13 10.66 -5.02 8.29
N GLU A 14 10.59 -4.32 9.42
CA GLU A 14 9.72 -4.66 10.53
C GLU A 14 8.32 -4.08 10.26
N ILE A 15 7.30 -4.94 10.33
CA ILE A 15 5.90 -4.62 10.04
C ILE A 15 5.08 -4.80 11.31
N ASN A 16 4.62 -3.69 11.88
CA ASN A 16 3.81 -3.67 13.09
C ASN A 16 2.34 -3.89 12.74
N LEU A 17 1.84 -5.11 13.01
CA LEU A 17 0.46 -5.47 12.70
C LEU A 17 -0.55 -4.82 13.67
N ASP A 18 -0.14 -4.44 14.87
CA ASP A 18 -1.01 -3.67 15.78
C ASP A 18 -1.25 -2.25 15.26
N HIS A 19 -0.27 -1.63 14.62
CA HIS A 19 -0.45 -0.36 13.92
C HIS A 19 -1.41 -0.51 12.75
N ILE A 20 -1.29 -1.57 11.93
CA ILE A 20 -2.27 -1.89 10.88
C ILE A 20 -3.68 -2.00 11.46
N LYS A 21 -3.86 -2.80 12.53
CA LYS A 21 -5.16 -3.00 13.20
C LYS A 21 -5.71 -1.69 13.77
N ALA A 22 -4.86 -0.88 14.40
CA ALA A 22 -5.24 0.42 14.95
C ALA A 22 -5.70 1.40 13.87
N ASN A 23 -4.98 1.46 12.74
CA ASN A 23 -5.33 2.32 11.60
C ASN A 23 -6.66 1.90 10.98
N VAL A 24 -6.90 0.59 10.81
CA VAL A 24 -8.19 0.07 10.32
C VAL A 24 -9.34 0.48 11.25
N ARG A 25 -9.17 0.36 12.57
CA ARG A 25 -10.18 0.80 13.55
C ARG A 25 -10.41 2.32 13.50
N ALA A 26 -9.36 3.11 13.32
CA ALA A 26 -9.46 4.56 13.16
C ALA A 26 -10.19 4.96 11.86
N LEU A 27 -9.99 4.21 10.78
CA LEU A 27 -10.75 4.42 9.54
C LEU A 27 -12.21 4.00 9.68
N LEU A 28 -12.48 2.89 10.38
CA LEU A 28 -13.85 2.43 10.66
C LEU A 28 -14.63 3.42 11.51
N SER A 29 -13.99 4.12 12.47
CA SER A 29 -14.69 5.11 13.31
C SER A 29 -15.28 6.28 12.52
N ILE A 30 -14.74 6.56 11.32
CA ILE A 30 -15.23 7.60 10.41
C ILE A 30 -15.98 7.03 9.19
N CYS A 31 -16.11 5.72 9.04
CA CYS A 31 -16.87 5.09 7.95
C CYS A 31 -18.39 5.29 8.07
N GLY A 32 -18.89 5.66 9.25
CA GLY A 32 -20.32 5.74 9.53
C GLY A 32 -20.98 4.36 9.38
N ARG A 33 -22.04 4.28 8.57
CA ARG A 33 -22.73 3.00 8.27
C ARG A 33 -22.09 2.18 7.14
N ARG A 34 -21.01 2.67 6.55
CA ARG A 34 -20.34 1.99 5.43
C ARG A 34 -19.49 0.85 5.93
N GLN A 35 -19.36 -0.17 5.10
CA GLN A 35 -18.31 -1.17 5.27
C GLN A 35 -16.96 -0.64 4.79
N LEU A 36 -15.88 -1.29 5.21
CA LEU A 36 -14.51 -0.96 4.80
C LEU A 36 -13.88 -2.10 4.00
N MET A 37 -13.45 -1.78 2.79
CA MET A 37 -12.56 -2.59 1.97
C MET A 37 -11.12 -2.19 2.24
N ALA A 38 -10.32 -3.13 2.74
CA ALA A 38 -8.88 -2.96 2.90
C ALA A 38 -8.16 -3.24 1.59
N VAL A 39 -7.48 -2.23 1.05
CA VAL A 39 -6.76 -2.33 -0.22
C VAL A 39 -5.33 -2.82 0.03
N VAL A 40 -5.09 -4.06 -0.36
CA VAL A 40 -3.85 -4.82 -0.08
C VAL A 40 -3.07 -5.18 -1.36
N LYS A 41 -3.37 -4.51 -2.48
CA LYS A 41 -2.58 -4.60 -3.73
C LYS A 41 -1.10 -4.21 -3.53
N ALA A 42 -0.27 -4.58 -4.49
CA ALA A 42 1.17 -4.39 -4.51
C ALA A 42 1.84 -4.94 -3.24
N ASN A 43 1.54 -6.20 -2.91
CA ASN A 43 2.01 -6.87 -1.70
C ASN A 43 1.68 -6.07 -0.42
N ALA A 44 0.44 -5.60 -0.29
CA ALA A 44 0.01 -4.65 0.74
C ALA A 44 0.93 -3.43 0.85
N TYR A 45 1.17 -2.75 -0.28
CA TYR A 45 2.05 -1.59 -0.36
C TYR A 45 3.45 -1.91 0.22
N GLY A 46 3.98 -3.08 -0.11
CA GLY A 46 5.28 -3.57 0.35
C GLY A 46 5.31 -4.20 1.76
N HIS A 47 4.21 -4.20 2.51
CA HIS A 47 4.14 -4.67 3.90
C HIS A 47 3.90 -6.18 4.05
N GLY A 48 3.50 -6.88 2.98
CA GLY A 48 3.18 -8.32 3.03
C GLY A 48 1.68 -8.60 2.97
N ALA A 49 1.18 -8.99 1.80
CA ALA A 49 -0.24 -9.10 1.49
C ALA A 49 -1.01 -9.99 2.48
N VAL A 50 -0.56 -11.22 2.67
CA VAL A 50 -1.29 -12.22 3.47
C VAL A 50 -1.42 -11.80 4.94
N LYS A 51 -0.32 -11.40 5.58
CA LYS A 51 -0.30 -11.03 7.00
C LYS A 51 -1.09 -9.75 7.26
N VAL A 52 -0.94 -8.74 6.39
CA VAL A 52 -1.72 -7.50 6.47
C VAL A 52 -3.20 -7.76 6.23
N ALA A 53 -3.57 -8.56 5.22
CA ALA A 53 -4.97 -8.87 4.93
C ALA A 53 -5.66 -9.52 6.15
N LYS A 54 -5.02 -10.50 6.80
CA LYS A 54 -5.53 -11.12 8.03
C LYS A 54 -5.71 -10.10 9.15
N ALA A 55 -4.70 -9.27 9.40
CA ALA A 55 -4.78 -8.20 10.41
C ALA A 55 -5.90 -7.19 10.13
N CYS A 56 -6.11 -6.81 8.86
CA CYS A 56 -7.19 -5.91 8.45
C CYS A 56 -8.58 -6.52 8.72
N LEU A 57 -8.77 -7.81 8.37
CA LEU A 57 -10.03 -8.52 8.60
C LEU A 57 -10.31 -8.68 10.10
N GLU A 58 -9.30 -9.06 10.90
CA GLU A 58 -9.39 -9.13 12.36
C GLU A 58 -9.77 -7.78 13.00
N ALA A 59 -9.32 -6.67 12.40
CA ALA A 59 -9.64 -5.33 12.86
C ALA A 59 -11.03 -4.82 12.41
N GLY A 60 -11.75 -5.57 11.58
CA GLY A 60 -13.13 -5.27 11.17
C GLY A 60 -13.31 -4.83 9.72
N ALA A 61 -12.27 -4.86 8.87
CA ALA A 61 -12.49 -4.75 7.43
C ALA A 61 -13.31 -5.97 6.95
N SER A 62 -14.26 -5.76 6.05
CA SER A 62 -15.16 -6.83 5.57
C SER A 62 -14.89 -7.24 4.12
N TRP A 63 -14.07 -6.45 3.41
CA TRP A 63 -13.67 -6.68 2.03
C TRP A 63 -12.16 -6.49 1.86
N LEU A 64 -11.61 -7.12 0.83
CA LEU A 64 -10.24 -6.86 0.36
C LEU A 64 -10.27 -6.37 -1.09
N GLY A 65 -9.30 -5.51 -1.42
CA GLY A 65 -9.08 -5.01 -2.77
C GLY A 65 -7.66 -5.25 -3.25
N VAL A 66 -7.51 -5.87 -4.41
CA VAL A 66 -6.22 -6.16 -5.08
C VAL A 66 -6.18 -5.54 -6.48
N ALA A 67 -5.00 -5.40 -7.08
CA ALA A 67 -4.85 -4.82 -8.42
C ALA A 67 -5.08 -5.86 -9.51
N ILE A 68 -4.47 -7.03 -9.37
CA ILE A 68 -4.44 -8.10 -10.37
C ILE A 68 -4.95 -9.42 -9.76
N PRO A 69 -5.47 -10.36 -10.57
CA PRO A 69 -6.06 -11.57 -10.02
C PRO A 69 -5.04 -12.47 -9.31
N GLU A 70 -3.76 -12.45 -9.70
CA GLU A 70 -2.68 -13.21 -9.07
C GLU A 70 -2.52 -12.86 -7.58
N GLU A 71 -2.66 -11.59 -7.22
CA GLU A 71 -2.67 -11.14 -5.82
C GLU A 71 -3.88 -11.72 -5.07
N GLY A 72 -5.04 -11.79 -5.73
CA GLY A 72 -6.22 -12.44 -5.15
C GLY A 72 -6.05 -13.94 -4.96
N VAL A 73 -5.37 -14.60 -5.90
CA VAL A 73 -5.04 -16.03 -5.84
C VAL A 73 -4.13 -16.33 -4.66
N GLU A 74 -3.09 -15.51 -4.44
CA GLU A 74 -2.18 -15.63 -3.29
C GLU A 74 -2.97 -15.58 -1.97
N LEU A 75 -3.88 -14.60 -1.83
CA LEU A 75 -4.72 -14.46 -0.63
C LEU A 75 -5.64 -15.68 -0.44
N ARG A 76 -6.22 -16.21 -1.52
CA ARG A 76 -7.06 -17.42 -1.48
C ARG A 76 -6.26 -18.65 -1.07
N GLN A 77 -5.06 -18.84 -1.61
CA GLN A 77 -4.15 -19.92 -1.22
C GLN A 77 -3.74 -19.84 0.26
N ALA A 78 -3.72 -18.64 0.83
CA ALA A 78 -3.46 -18.42 2.25
C ALA A 78 -4.70 -18.60 3.18
N GLY A 79 -5.82 -19.07 2.63
CA GLY A 79 -7.04 -19.38 3.37
C GLY A 79 -7.96 -18.18 3.63
N ILE A 80 -7.81 -17.07 2.90
CA ILE A 80 -8.69 -15.92 3.08
C ILE A 80 -10.00 -16.15 2.34
N GLU A 81 -11.12 -16.07 3.07
CA GLU A 81 -12.48 -16.30 2.53
C GLU A 81 -13.26 -15.01 2.26
N ALA A 82 -12.86 -13.88 2.84
CA ALA A 82 -13.51 -12.59 2.64
C ALA A 82 -13.64 -12.23 1.14
N PRO A 83 -14.65 -11.45 0.71
CA PRO A 83 -14.76 -11.00 -0.67
C PRO A 83 -13.50 -10.21 -1.12
N ILE A 84 -12.96 -10.57 -2.29
CA ILE A 84 -11.79 -9.93 -2.89
C ILE A 84 -12.20 -9.31 -4.23
N LEU A 85 -12.16 -7.99 -4.33
CA LEU A 85 -12.35 -7.27 -5.59
C LEU A 85 -11.00 -7.05 -6.27
N VAL A 86 -10.90 -7.43 -7.54
CA VAL A 86 -9.75 -7.10 -8.40
C VAL A 86 -10.07 -5.80 -9.14
N PHE A 87 -9.24 -4.77 -8.97
CA PHE A 87 -9.46 -3.46 -9.59
C PHE A 87 -9.04 -3.37 -11.05
N GLY A 88 -8.10 -4.20 -11.49
CA GLY A 88 -7.77 -4.38 -12.89
C GLY A 88 -9.00 -4.85 -13.67
N ALA A 89 -9.19 -4.30 -14.87
CA ALA A 89 -10.29 -4.71 -15.73
C ALA A 89 -10.17 -6.19 -16.09
N LEU A 90 -11.28 -6.92 -16.08
CA LEU A 90 -11.34 -8.31 -16.54
C LEU A 90 -10.86 -8.39 -17.99
N TYR A 91 -9.71 -9.01 -18.20
CA TYR A 91 -9.20 -9.27 -19.53
C TYR A 91 -9.83 -10.56 -20.08
N PRO A 92 -10.29 -10.58 -21.35
CA PRO A 92 -10.83 -11.79 -21.97
C PRO A 92 -9.86 -12.98 -21.88
N GLY A 93 -10.32 -14.13 -21.42
CA GLY A 93 -9.49 -15.30 -21.16
C GLY A 93 -9.03 -15.47 -19.70
N GLN A 94 -9.25 -14.47 -18.83
CA GLN A 94 -8.96 -14.60 -17.40
C GLN A 94 -10.13 -15.12 -16.56
N GLU A 95 -11.30 -15.35 -17.14
CA GLU A 95 -12.56 -15.65 -16.44
C GLU A 95 -12.40 -16.85 -15.51
N GLN A 96 -11.73 -17.91 -15.97
CA GLN A 96 -11.48 -19.13 -15.19
C GLN A 96 -10.67 -18.87 -13.92
N LEU A 97 -9.75 -17.89 -13.93
CA LEU A 97 -8.98 -17.50 -12.76
C LEU A 97 -9.88 -16.89 -11.69
N PHE A 98 -10.81 -16.02 -12.10
CA PHE A 98 -11.79 -15.42 -11.20
C PHE A 98 -12.77 -16.44 -10.64
N ILE A 99 -13.28 -17.33 -11.49
CA ILE A 99 -14.26 -18.37 -11.12
C ILE A 99 -13.64 -19.34 -10.11
N LYS A 100 -12.48 -19.92 -10.46
CA LYS A 100 -11.79 -20.92 -9.63
C LYS A 100 -11.44 -20.40 -8.23
N HIS A 101 -11.10 -19.13 -8.13
CA HIS A 101 -10.67 -18.50 -6.88
C HIS A 101 -11.74 -17.61 -6.24
N ALA A 102 -12.99 -17.66 -6.71
CA ALA A 102 -14.11 -16.86 -6.22
C ALA A 102 -13.73 -15.37 -6.00
N LEU A 103 -13.08 -14.79 -7.02
CA LEU A 103 -12.72 -13.37 -7.05
C LEU A 103 -13.85 -12.56 -7.69
N VAL A 104 -14.02 -11.31 -7.25
CA VAL A 104 -14.98 -10.37 -7.83
C VAL A 104 -14.26 -9.57 -8.92
N ALA A 105 -14.81 -9.58 -10.13
CA ALA A 105 -14.20 -8.94 -11.29
C ALA A 105 -14.64 -7.48 -11.45
N THR A 106 -13.71 -6.61 -11.86
CA THR A 106 -14.06 -5.29 -12.37
C THR A 106 -14.37 -5.38 -13.86
N VAL A 107 -15.56 -4.94 -14.26
CA VAL A 107 -15.91 -4.77 -15.67
C VAL A 107 -15.87 -3.29 -16.03
N ALA A 108 -15.02 -2.95 -16.98
CA ALA A 108 -14.69 -1.56 -17.33
C ALA A 108 -14.58 -1.30 -18.84
N SER A 109 -14.87 -2.31 -19.68
CA SER A 109 -14.86 -2.19 -21.14
C SER A 109 -15.90 -3.14 -21.78
N PRO A 110 -16.32 -2.90 -23.04
CA PRO A 110 -17.23 -3.78 -23.77
C PRO A 110 -16.73 -5.22 -23.87
N GLU A 111 -15.42 -5.43 -24.01
CA GLU A 111 -14.77 -6.75 -24.08
C GLU A 111 -14.90 -7.46 -22.73
N GLY A 112 -14.70 -6.76 -21.62
CA GLY A 112 -14.91 -7.30 -20.27
C GLY A 112 -16.38 -7.69 -20.02
N VAL A 113 -17.34 -6.93 -20.57
CA VAL A 113 -18.77 -7.31 -20.53
C VAL A 113 -18.99 -8.61 -21.29
N GLN A 114 -18.45 -8.72 -22.52
CA GLN A 114 -18.59 -9.93 -23.34
C GLN A 114 -17.96 -11.15 -22.68
N ALA A 115 -16.77 -11.00 -22.09
CA ALA A 115 -16.08 -12.03 -21.33
C ALA A 115 -16.95 -12.53 -20.16
N ALA A 116 -17.48 -11.61 -19.36
CA ALA A 116 -18.35 -11.96 -18.24
C ALA A 116 -19.63 -12.68 -18.69
N CYS A 117 -20.29 -12.20 -19.76
CA CYS A 117 -21.49 -12.84 -20.30
C CYS A 117 -21.19 -14.24 -20.87
N ARG A 118 -20.05 -14.44 -21.52
CA ARG A 118 -19.63 -15.76 -22.02
C ARG A 118 -19.46 -16.75 -20.87
N ALA A 119 -18.76 -16.35 -19.81
CA ALA A 119 -18.61 -17.19 -18.62
C ALA A 119 -19.97 -17.57 -18.00
N ALA A 120 -20.92 -16.63 -17.96
CA ALA A 120 -22.26 -16.90 -17.47
C ALA A 120 -23.05 -17.88 -18.38
N GLN A 121 -22.93 -17.75 -19.70
CA GLN A 121 -23.53 -18.67 -20.67
C GLN A 121 -22.96 -20.10 -20.58
N GLU A 122 -21.70 -20.24 -20.18
CA GLU A 122 -21.05 -21.53 -19.88
C GLU A 122 -21.48 -22.13 -18.53
N GLY A 123 -22.40 -21.47 -17.81
CA GLY A 123 -22.96 -21.94 -16.54
C GLY A 123 -22.15 -21.51 -15.31
N HIS A 124 -21.15 -20.65 -15.46
CA HIS A 124 -20.37 -20.14 -14.34
C HIS A 124 -21.02 -18.91 -13.69
N ARG A 125 -20.86 -18.78 -12.36
CA ARG A 125 -21.34 -17.59 -11.63
C ARG A 125 -20.17 -16.64 -11.38
N LEU A 126 -20.03 -15.63 -12.24
CA LEU A 126 -19.06 -14.56 -12.07
C LEU A 126 -19.72 -13.33 -11.41
N ARG A 127 -19.21 -12.92 -10.24
CA ARG A 127 -19.61 -11.68 -9.57
C ARG A 127 -18.82 -10.52 -10.17
N VAL A 128 -19.52 -9.45 -10.54
CA VAL A 128 -18.87 -8.28 -11.15
C VAL A 128 -19.24 -6.97 -10.47
N HIS A 129 -18.27 -6.06 -10.41
CA HIS A 129 -18.48 -4.65 -10.12
C HIS A 129 -18.29 -3.83 -11.40
N LEU A 130 -19.29 -3.05 -11.78
CA LEU A 130 -19.22 -2.15 -12.93
C LEU A 130 -18.44 -0.89 -12.56
N LYS A 131 -17.37 -0.59 -13.31
CA LYS A 131 -16.57 0.62 -13.11
C LYS A 131 -17.12 1.76 -13.97
N ILE A 132 -17.43 2.88 -13.32
CA ILE A 132 -17.80 4.14 -13.96
C ILE A 132 -16.60 5.07 -13.94
N ASP A 133 -16.30 5.67 -15.08
CA ASP A 133 -15.39 6.80 -15.16
C ASP A 133 -16.15 8.10 -14.97
N SER A 134 -16.10 8.64 -13.76
CA SER A 134 -16.72 9.93 -13.43
C SER A 134 -15.79 11.12 -13.71
N GLY A 135 -14.59 10.93 -14.28
CA GLY A 135 -13.64 11.99 -14.60
C GLY A 135 -12.17 11.69 -14.30
N MET A 136 -11.83 10.44 -13.93
CA MET A 136 -10.43 10.04 -13.73
C MET A 136 -9.73 9.75 -15.08
N ALA A 137 -10.49 9.40 -16.12
CA ALA A 137 -10.00 9.04 -17.45
C ALA A 137 -9.01 7.85 -17.43
N ARG A 138 -9.22 6.88 -16.52
CA ARG A 138 -8.32 5.72 -16.34
C ARG A 138 -8.96 4.41 -16.79
N LEU A 139 -10.12 4.10 -16.22
CA LEU A 139 -10.89 2.89 -16.49
C LEU A 139 -12.36 3.16 -16.15
N GLY A 140 -13.23 2.55 -16.94
CA GLY A 140 -14.67 2.53 -16.72
C GLY A 140 -15.46 3.13 -17.87
N PHE A 141 -16.75 2.90 -17.81
CA PHE A 141 -17.72 3.48 -18.74
C PHE A 141 -18.08 4.89 -18.33
N SER A 142 -18.48 5.73 -19.28
CA SER A 142 -19.07 7.02 -18.95
C SER A 142 -20.35 6.84 -18.11
N PRO A 143 -20.76 7.85 -17.30
CA PRO A 143 -22.01 7.79 -16.56
C PRO A 143 -23.24 7.49 -17.43
N SER A 144 -23.25 7.97 -18.68
CA SER A 144 -24.32 7.74 -19.66
C SER A 144 -24.39 6.29 -20.16
N GLU A 145 -23.28 5.56 -20.16
CA GLU A 145 -23.22 4.16 -20.59
C GLU A 145 -23.55 3.17 -19.47
N ALA A 146 -23.63 3.63 -18.21
CA ALA A 146 -23.79 2.77 -17.05
C ALA A 146 -25.02 1.84 -17.16
N VAL A 147 -26.17 2.39 -17.52
CA VAL A 147 -27.44 1.63 -17.62
C VAL A 147 -27.38 0.61 -18.76
N SER A 148 -26.86 0.99 -19.93
CA SER A 148 -26.81 0.07 -21.07
C SER A 148 -25.85 -1.09 -20.81
N MET A 149 -24.70 -0.84 -20.17
CA MET A 149 -23.75 -1.90 -19.82
C MET A 149 -24.27 -2.80 -18.69
N ALA A 150 -24.91 -2.22 -17.67
CA ALA A 150 -25.55 -2.99 -16.60
C ALA A 150 -26.64 -3.93 -17.16
N ARG A 151 -27.46 -3.43 -18.09
CA ARG A 151 -28.50 -4.23 -18.75
C ARG A 151 -27.90 -5.40 -19.55
N ARG A 152 -26.85 -5.15 -20.33
CA ARG A 152 -26.15 -6.22 -21.08
C ARG A 152 -25.59 -7.32 -20.17
N LEU A 153 -25.03 -6.94 -19.01
CA LEU A 153 -24.55 -7.90 -18.02
C LEU A 153 -25.70 -8.75 -17.46
N GLN A 154 -26.81 -8.12 -17.07
CA GLN A 154 -27.98 -8.83 -16.54
C GLN A 154 -28.63 -9.75 -17.59
N GLU A 155 -28.84 -9.27 -18.82
CA GLU A 155 -29.36 -10.07 -19.94
C GLU A 155 -28.44 -11.25 -20.29
N GLY A 156 -27.13 -11.08 -20.10
CA GLY A 156 -26.15 -12.15 -20.24
C GLY A 156 -26.08 -13.14 -19.07
N GLY A 157 -26.92 -12.98 -18.04
CA GLY A 157 -26.93 -13.86 -16.86
C GLY A 157 -25.83 -13.57 -15.84
N VAL A 158 -25.13 -12.44 -15.95
CA VAL A 158 -24.05 -12.05 -15.04
C VAL A 158 -24.60 -11.46 -13.75
N VAL A 159 -23.98 -11.80 -12.61
CA VAL A 159 -24.31 -11.22 -11.31
C VAL A 159 -23.63 -9.86 -11.18
N LEU A 160 -24.34 -8.79 -11.58
CA LEU A 160 -23.93 -7.41 -11.29
C LEU A 160 -24.13 -7.12 -9.80
N GLU A 161 -23.05 -7.24 -9.03
CA GLU A 161 -23.09 -7.08 -7.58
C GLU A 161 -22.86 -5.64 -7.16
N GLY A 162 -21.99 -4.92 -7.87
CA GLY A 162 -21.56 -3.59 -7.44
C GLY A 162 -21.35 -2.58 -8.55
N LEU A 163 -21.27 -1.32 -8.14
CA LEU A 163 -20.99 -0.16 -8.97
C LEU A 163 -19.96 0.73 -8.28
N TYR A 164 -18.94 1.19 -9.00
CA TYR A 164 -17.93 2.03 -8.36
C TYR A 164 -17.26 3.05 -9.27
N THR A 165 -16.70 4.09 -8.67
CA THR A 165 -15.79 5.05 -9.33
C THR A 165 -14.54 5.28 -8.49
N HIS A 166 -13.61 6.09 -8.98
CA HIS A 166 -12.44 6.55 -8.24
C HIS A 166 -12.26 8.06 -8.38
N LEU A 167 -11.98 8.72 -7.26
CA LEU A 167 -11.81 10.17 -7.19
C LEU A 167 -10.37 10.54 -7.53
N ALA A 168 -10.20 11.58 -8.35
CA ALA A 168 -8.90 12.02 -8.85
C ALA A 168 -8.22 13.05 -7.95
N THR A 169 -9.00 13.90 -7.27
CA THR A 169 -8.49 15.05 -6.51
C THR A 169 -9.08 15.10 -5.10
N ALA A 170 -9.33 13.94 -4.50
CA ALA A 170 -9.92 13.88 -3.14
C ALA A 170 -8.89 14.25 -2.05
N ASP A 171 -7.62 14.09 -2.37
CA ASP A 171 -6.43 14.42 -1.57
C ASP A 171 -5.96 15.87 -1.74
N GLU A 172 -6.50 16.59 -2.72
CA GLU A 172 -6.23 18.01 -2.95
C GLU A 172 -6.99 18.91 -1.98
N THR A 173 -6.42 20.09 -1.70
CA THR A 173 -7.10 21.13 -0.89
C THR A 173 -8.36 21.65 -1.59
N ASN A 174 -8.33 21.78 -2.93
CA ASN A 174 -9.50 22.12 -3.73
C ASN A 174 -10.24 20.85 -4.18
N THR A 175 -11.35 20.54 -3.50
CA THR A 175 -12.13 19.33 -3.73
C THR A 175 -13.27 19.49 -4.74
N ALA A 176 -13.39 20.64 -5.42
CA ALA A 176 -14.50 20.93 -6.33
C ALA A 176 -14.66 19.86 -7.43
N PHE A 177 -13.54 19.37 -7.99
CA PHE A 177 -13.57 18.32 -9.00
C PHE A 177 -13.99 16.95 -8.42
N ALA A 178 -13.50 16.58 -7.23
CA ALA A 178 -13.92 15.35 -6.57
C ALA A 178 -15.43 15.33 -6.26
N LEU A 179 -16.00 16.48 -5.85
CA LEU A 179 -17.44 16.63 -5.64
C LEU A 179 -18.24 16.54 -6.95
N ASP A 180 -17.71 17.08 -8.05
CA ASP A 180 -18.29 16.91 -9.38
C ASP A 180 -18.29 15.45 -9.84
N GLN A 181 -17.17 14.73 -9.62
CA GLN A 181 -17.07 13.30 -9.87
C GLN A 181 -18.11 12.49 -9.06
N LEU A 182 -18.28 12.82 -7.77
CA LEU A 182 -19.30 12.18 -6.93
C LEU A 182 -20.72 12.42 -7.46
N ARG A 183 -21.03 13.64 -7.91
CA ARG A 183 -22.33 13.96 -8.50
C ARG A 183 -22.61 13.11 -9.74
N ARG A 184 -21.66 13.03 -10.68
CA ARG A 184 -21.76 12.20 -11.90
C ARG A 184 -21.95 10.72 -11.57
N PHE A 185 -21.20 10.22 -10.59
CA PHE A 185 -21.34 8.84 -10.12
C PHE A 185 -22.71 8.59 -9.47
N SER A 186 -23.19 9.52 -8.66
CA SER A 186 -24.50 9.45 -8.02
C SER A 186 -25.64 9.41 -9.04
N GLN A 187 -25.55 10.22 -10.10
CA GLN A 187 -26.48 10.20 -11.22
C GLN A 187 -26.51 8.84 -11.93
N ALA A 188 -25.35 8.26 -12.23
CA ALA A 188 -25.27 6.91 -12.82
C ALA A 188 -25.91 5.86 -11.91
N ARG A 189 -25.62 5.89 -10.60
CA ARG A 189 -26.21 4.99 -9.61
C ARG A 189 -27.73 5.13 -9.53
N GLN A 190 -28.24 6.35 -9.49
CA GLN A 190 -29.68 6.63 -9.46
C GLN A 190 -30.37 6.14 -10.74
N ALA A 191 -29.74 6.32 -11.91
CA ALA A 191 -30.26 5.81 -13.17
C ALA A 191 -30.35 4.27 -13.19
N LEU A 192 -29.36 3.56 -12.62
CA LEU A 192 -29.43 2.10 -12.45
C LEU A 192 -30.59 1.69 -11.54
N ILE A 193 -30.77 2.37 -10.40
CA ILE A 193 -31.86 2.09 -9.46
C ILE A 193 -33.22 2.31 -10.13
N ALA A 194 -33.39 3.43 -10.85
CA ALA A 194 -34.64 3.74 -11.57
C ALA A 194 -34.95 2.71 -12.67
N ALA A 195 -33.92 2.09 -13.24
CA ALA A 195 -34.04 1.00 -14.22
C ALA A 195 -34.27 -0.38 -13.58
N GLY A 196 -34.46 -0.48 -12.26
CA GLY A 196 -34.67 -1.75 -11.55
C GLY A 196 -33.38 -2.56 -11.32
N MET A 197 -32.21 -1.97 -11.51
CA MET A 197 -30.90 -2.62 -11.40
C MET A 197 -30.09 -2.06 -10.22
N ALA A 198 -30.72 -1.92 -9.06
CA ALA A 198 -30.07 -1.38 -7.87
C ALA A 198 -28.87 -2.27 -7.45
N PRO A 199 -27.63 -1.74 -7.43
CA PRO A 199 -26.46 -2.52 -7.06
C PRO A 199 -26.45 -2.79 -5.55
N LEU A 200 -26.01 -3.99 -5.14
CA LEU A 200 -25.83 -4.34 -3.72
C LEU A 200 -24.72 -3.49 -3.10
N TRP A 201 -23.61 -3.30 -3.83
CA TRP A 201 -22.50 -2.45 -3.42
C TRP A 201 -22.38 -1.22 -4.29
N SER A 202 -22.22 -0.06 -3.65
CA SER A 202 -21.84 1.18 -4.31
C SER A 202 -20.64 1.75 -3.57
N HIS A 203 -19.58 2.14 -4.29
CA HIS A 203 -18.41 2.71 -3.62
C HIS A 203 -17.64 3.74 -4.45
N ALA A 204 -17.36 4.91 -3.89
CA ALA A 204 -16.53 5.94 -4.55
C ALA A 204 -15.30 6.32 -3.72
N LEU A 205 -15.43 6.28 -2.39
CA LEU A 205 -14.44 6.85 -1.47
C LEU A 205 -13.17 6.01 -1.42
N ASN A 206 -12.05 6.62 -1.80
CA ASN A 206 -10.71 6.18 -1.42
C ASN A 206 -10.38 6.69 0.00
N THR A 207 -9.16 6.45 0.50
CA THR A 207 -8.73 6.98 1.82
C THR A 207 -9.00 8.49 1.94
N ALA A 208 -8.64 9.29 0.92
CA ALA A 208 -8.83 10.73 0.96
C ALA A 208 -10.31 11.13 1.02
N GLY A 209 -11.17 10.54 0.17
CA GLY A 209 -12.61 10.82 0.19
C GLY A 209 -13.28 10.43 1.51
N LEU A 210 -12.75 9.40 2.20
CA LEU A 210 -13.20 9.04 3.54
C LEU A 210 -12.78 10.08 4.58
N LEU A 211 -11.52 10.54 4.55
CA LEU A 211 -11.01 11.56 5.48
C LEU A 211 -11.67 12.93 5.27
N GLN A 212 -11.99 13.28 4.02
CA GLN A 212 -12.78 14.47 3.69
C GLN A 212 -14.23 14.39 4.20
N SER A 213 -14.66 13.22 4.70
CA SER A 213 -16.03 12.99 5.18
C SER A 213 -17.10 13.29 4.13
N PHE A 214 -16.83 12.98 2.86
CA PHE A 214 -17.83 13.16 1.80
C PHE A 214 -19.08 12.30 2.09
N GLU A 215 -20.25 12.95 2.11
CA GLU A 215 -21.52 12.32 2.49
C GLU A 215 -21.98 11.27 1.45
N ASP A 216 -21.89 11.59 0.16
CA ASP A 216 -22.15 10.61 -0.90
C ASP A 216 -20.87 9.83 -1.23
N GLY A 217 -21.05 8.55 -1.57
CA GLY A 217 -19.95 7.65 -1.85
C GLY A 217 -20.35 6.17 -1.78
N GLY A 218 -21.61 5.88 -1.46
CA GLY A 218 -22.16 4.54 -1.36
C GLY A 218 -21.96 3.88 0.01
N ASN A 219 -22.13 2.55 0.05
CA ASN A 219 -22.17 1.75 1.27
C ASN A 219 -20.86 0.98 1.56
N LEU A 220 -19.84 1.14 0.73
CA LEU A 220 -18.50 0.58 0.93
C LEU A 220 -17.44 1.66 0.69
N ALA A 221 -16.48 1.81 1.59
CA ALA A 221 -15.32 2.68 1.44
C ALA A 221 -14.06 1.84 1.18
N ARG A 222 -13.09 2.38 0.44
CA ARG A 222 -11.85 1.67 0.11
C ARG A 222 -10.66 2.44 0.67
N SER A 223 -9.96 1.87 1.65
CA SER A 223 -8.76 2.50 2.18
C SER A 223 -7.52 1.73 1.77
N GLY A 224 -6.52 2.46 1.27
CA GLY A 224 -5.19 1.95 0.97
C GLY A 224 -4.18 2.56 1.93
N ILE A 225 -3.58 3.69 1.55
CA ILE A 225 -2.46 4.32 2.28
C ILE A 225 -2.73 4.53 3.77
N GLY A 226 -3.97 4.86 4.13
CA GLY A 226 -4.38 5.09 5.52
C GLY A 226 -4.21 3.86 6.40
N ILE A 227 -4.37 2.65 5.86
CA ILE A 227 -4.14 1.40 6.59
C ILE A 227 -2.69 1.27 7.04
N TYR A 228 -1.76 1.80 6.24
CA TYR A 228 -0.32 1.70 6.47
C TYR A 228 0.24 2.87 7.31
N GLY A 229 -0.63 3.75 7.79
CA GLY A 229 -0.26 4.80 8.74
C GLY A 229 0.04 6.16 8.12
N TYR A 230 -0.30 6.36 6.84
CA TYR A 230 0.03 7.58 6.11
C TYR A 230 -1.23 8.26 5.58
N SER A 231 -1.24 9.59 5.67
CA SER A 231 -2.30 10.42 5.13
C SER A 231 -2.10 10.60 3.61
N PRO A 232 -3.18 10.62 2.81
CA PRO A 232 -3.08 10.91 1.37
C PRO A 232 -2.51 12.30 1.08
N SER A 233 -2.67 13.27 1.99
CA SER A 233 -2.09 14.60 1.88
C SER A 233 -1.86 15.24 3.26
N ARG A 234 -1.00 16.26 3.30
CA ARG A 234 -0.71 17.03 4.53
C ARG A 234 -1.97 17.68 5.11
N ALA A 235 -2.87 18.16 4.26
CA ALA A 235 -4.12 18.79 4.67
C ALA A 235 -5.03 17.84 5.45
N LEU A 236 -4.94 16.52 5.22
CA LEU A 236 -5.78 15.50 5.85
C LEU A 236 -5.12 14.79 7.03
N ALA A 237 -3.86 15.09 7.34
CA ALA A 237 -3.07 14.34 8.31
C ALA A 237 -3.59 14.43 9.75
N HIS A 238 -4.41 15.44 10.07
CA HIS A 238 -4.94 15.69 11.40
C HIS A 238 -6.35 15.10 11.64
N VAL A 239 -6.97 14.50 10.61
CA VAL A 239 -8.37 14.05 10.69
C VAL A 239 -8.54 12.85 11.64
N ILE A 240 -7.64 11.87 11.55
CA ILE A 240 -7.59 10.71 12.45
C ILE A 240 -6.14 10.38 12.77
N PRO A 241 -5.85 9.81 13.95
CA PRO A 241 -4.51 9.37 14.29
C PRO A 241 -4.16 8.11 13.48
N LEU A 242 -3.22 8.27 12.55
CA LEU A 242 -2.63 7.16 11.79
C LEU A 242 -1.21 6.88 12.30
N LYS A 243 -0.87 5.59 12.40
CA LYS A 243 0.41 5.11 12.92
C LYS A 243 1.18 4.38 11.82
N PRO A 244 2.36 4.88 11.40
CA PRO A 244 3.22 4.19 10.44
C PRO A 244 3.48 2.74 10.87
N ALA A 245 3.24 1.79 9.96
CA ALA A 245 3.33 0.36 10.28
C ALA A 245 4.66 -0.29 9.88
N MET A 246 5.46 0.35 9.04
CA MET A 246 6.76 -0.18 8.58
C MET A 246 7.92 0.55 9.27
N SER A 247 8.97 -0.20 9.63
CA SER A 247 10.30 0.32 9.92
C SER A 247 11.34 -0.46 9.11
N TRP A 248 12.14 0.22 8.31
CA TRP A 248 13.22 -0.38 7.54
C TRP A 248 14.54 -0.24 8.30
N ARG A 249 15.04 -1.37 8.80
CA ARG A 249 16.22 -1.46 9.65
C ARG A 249 17.33 -2.24 8.97
N GLY A 250 18.55 -2.04 9.45
CA GLY A 250 19.70 -2.87 9.10
C GLY A 250 20.84 -2.74 10.09
N ARG A 251 21.99 -3.28 9.74
CA ARG A 251 23.22 -3.14 10.54
C ARG A 251 24.38 -2.63 9.70
N VAL A 252 25.26 -1.88 10.33
CA VAL A 252 26.54 -1.48 9.75
C VAL A 252 27.37 -2.72 9.40
N VAL A 253 27.89 -2.80 8.17
CA VAL A 253 28.73 -3.92 7.71
C VAL A 253 30.20 -3.56 7.52
N ALA A 254 30.52 -2.27 7.46
CA ALA A 254 31.90 -1.80 7.44
C ALA A 254 32.00 -0.40 8.05
N VAL A 255 33.13 -0.12 8.69
CA VAL A 255 33.46 1.19 9.28
C VAL A 255 34.86 1.56 8.76
N ARG A 256 35.01 2.79 8.25
CA ARG A 256 36.29 3.30 7.75
C ARG A 256 36.50 4.74 8.17
N ARG A 257 37.65 5.04 8.77
CA ARG A 257 38.10 6.42 9.00
C ARG A 257 38.80 6.92 7.74
N LEU A 258 38.38 8.07 7.22
CA LEU A 258 38.91 8.66 5.99
C LEU A 258 39.45 10.07 6.27
N PRO A 259 40.58 10.49 5.66
CA PRO A 259 41.08 11.85 5.75
C PRO A 259 40.17 12.83 5.01
N ALA A 260 40.31 14.13 5.29
CA ALA A 260 39.62 15.19 4.56
C ALA A 260 39.92 15.14 3.04
N GLY A 261 38.92 15.43 2.21
CA GLY A 261 39.02 15.42 0.75
C GLY A 261 38.91 14.04 0.10
N SER A 262 38.63 12.98 0.87
CA SER A 262 38.48 11.62 0.34
C SER A 262 37.22 11.49 -0.52
N PRO A 263 37.30 10.95 -1.75
CA PRO A 263 36.13 10.73 -2.59
C PRO A 263 35.31 9.52 -2.11
N VAL A 264 33.98 9.68 -2.11
CA VAL A 264 33.04 8.65 -1.66
C VAL A 264 32.05 8.28 -2.77
N SER A 265 31.93 6.98 -3.02
CA SER A 265 30.98 6.35 -3.95
C SER A 265 31.16 6.76 -5.44
N TYR A 266 30.23 6.31 -6.29
CA TYR A 266 30.27 6.49 -7.74
C TYR A 266 30.31 7.96 -8.16
N GLY A 267 31.23 8.27 -9.07
CA GLY A 267 31.41 9.61 -9.61
C GLY A 267 31.99 10.61 -8.60
N ALA A 268 32.42 10.15 -7.42
CA ALA A 268 33.03 11.00 -6.38
C ALA A 268 32.20 12.26 -6.06
N THR A 269 30.87 12.12 -6.02
CA THR A 269 29.97 13.27 -5.82
C THR A 269 29.94 13.78 -4.38
N TYR A 270 30.64 13.09 -3.48
CA TYR A 270 30.84 13.51 -2.10
C TYR A 270 32.34 13.43 -1.80
N LEU A 271 32.87 14.51 -1.24
CA LEU A 271 34.23 14.59 -0.70
C LEU A 271 34.09 14.80 0.81
N THR A 272 34.84 14.06 1.61
CA THR A 272 34.82 14.22 3.07
C THR A 272 35.24 15.66 3.45
N PRO A 273 34.43 16.41 4.20
CA PRO A 273 34.74 17.81 4.52
C PRO A 273 35.87 17.94 5.55
N SER A 274 36.06 16.92 6.36
CA SER A 274 37.10 16.78 7.38
C SER A 274 37.56 15.32 7.43
N GLU A 275 38.52 15.01 8.30
CA GLU A 275 38.68 13.62 8.73
C GLU A 275 37.36 13.16 9.37
N THR A 276 36.86 12.01 8.92
CA THR A 276 35.53 11.53 9.32
C THR A 276 35.44 10.00 9.22
N THR A 277 34.41 9.44 9.85
CA THR A 277 34.08 8.02 9.76
C THR A 277 32.96 7.80 8.75
N ILE A 278 33.22 6.98 7.74
CA ILE A 278 32.21 6.50 6.80
C ILE A 278 31.82 5.07 7.17
N VAL A 279 30.52 4.83 7.31
CA VAL A 279 29.97 3.48 7.47
C VAL A 279 29.31 3.00 6.19
N THR A 280 29.36 1.70 5.95
CA THR A 280 28.66 1.05 4.84
C THR A 280 27.47 0.27 5.37
N LEU A 281 26.33 0.49 4.74
CA LEU A 281 25.10 -0.25 4.98
C LEU A 281 24.84 -1.17 3.79
N PRO A 282 24.40 -2.42 4.01
CA PRO A 282 24.17 -3.37 2.94
C PRO A 282 22.78 -3.15 2.32
N MET A 283 22.47 -1.93 1.89
CA MET A 283 21.17 -1.48 1.36
C MET A 283 21.34 -0.53 0.19
N GLY A 284 20.69 -0.83 -0.94
CA GLY A 284 20.79 -0.01 -2.15
C GLY A 284 19.50 0.03 -2.95
N TYR A 285 19.59 0.57 -4.17
CA TYR A 285 18.37 0.80 -4.97
C TYR A 285 17.70 -0.48 -5.47
N ALA A 286 18.40 -1.61 -5.55
CA ALA A 286 17.78 -2.90 -5.86
C ALA A 286 16.96 -3.47 -4.69
N ASP A 287 17.07 -2.86 -3.52
CA ASP A 287 16.27 -3.19 -2.33
C ASP A 287 15.07 -2.26 -2.16
N GLY A 288 15.00 -1.17 -2.94
CA GLY A 288 13.98 -0.13 -2.86
C GLY A 288 14.50 1.22 -2.39
N LEU A 289 15.79 1.36 -2.03
CA LEU A 289 16.34 2.64 -1.56
C LEU A 289 16.61 3.55 -2.76
N ILE A 290 15.65 4.42 -3.06
CA ILE A 290 15.64 5.22 -4.29
C ILE A 290 16.93 6.01 -4.45
N ARG A 291 17.60 5.85 -5.59
CA ARG A 291 18.90 6.49 -5.87
C ARG A 291 18.85 8.02 -5.79
N ARG A 292 17.68 8.64 -5.95
CA ARG A 292 17.45 10.09 -5.82
C ARG A 292 17.66 10.61 -4.39
N LEU A 293 17.70 9.74 -3.38
CA LEU A 293 18.03 10.05 -1.99
C LEU A 293 19.54 10.28 -1.75
N SER A 294 20.40 9.98 -2.74
CA SER A 294 21.86 10.15 -2.68
C SER A 294 22.24 11.56 -2.24
N SER A 295 23.02 11.68 -1.17
CA SER A 295 23.46 12.97 -0.58
C SER A 295 22.33 13.95 -0.20
N ARG A 296 21.09 13.49 -0.11
CA ARG A 296 19.91 14.35 0.14
C ARG A 296 19.04 13.85 1.30
N SER A 297 19.32 12.66 1.82
CA SER A 297 18.59 12.04 2.91
C SER A 297 19.54 11.58 4.01
N HIS A 298 18.95 11.12 5.11
CA HIS A 298 19.64 10.70 6.31
C HIS A 298 19.27 9.26 6.66
N VAL A 299 20.05 8.67 7.55
CA VAL A 299 19.66 7.48 8.32
C VAL A 299 19.72 7.82 9.81
N LEU A 300 19.07 7.01 10.64
CA LEU A 300 19.21 7.09 12.09
C LEU A 300 20.21 6.03 12.57
N LEU A 301 21.20 6.48 13.34
CA LEU A 301 22.15 5.61 14.02
C LEU A 301 22.38 6.15 15.44
N GLY A 302 22.26 5.30 16.46
CA GLY A 302 22.34 5.74 17.85
C GLY A 302 21.29 6.79 18.26
N GLY A 303 20.15 6.84 17.56
CA GLY A 303 19.10 7.83 17.77
C GLY A 303 19.44 9.24 17.27
N ARG A 304 20.37 9.35 16.31
CA ARG A 304 20.78 10.61 15.67
C ARG A 304 20.75 10.49 14.15
N ARG A 305 20.51 11.59 13.46
CA ARG A 305 20.47 11.66 11.99
C ARG A 305 21.89 11.80 11.41
N TYR A 306 22.22 10.96 10.44
CA TYR A 306 23.48 10.99 9.71
C TYR A 306 23.26 10.98 8.20
N PRO A 307 23.95 11.84 7.43
CA PRO A 307 23.70 11.99 5.99
C PRO A 307 24.20 10.79 5.19
N ILE A 308 23.45 10.41 4.16
CA ILE A 308 23.94 9.51 3.11
C ILE A 308 25.09 10.20 2.37
N ALA A 309 26.27 9.59 2.33
CA ALA A 309 27.47 10.15 1.72
C ALA A 309 27.66 9.61 0.30
N GLY A 310 27.41 10.47 -0.69
CA GLY A 310 27.59 10.15 -2.11
C GLY A 310 26.43 9.36 -2.70
N ARG A 311 26.69 8.71 -3.84
CA ARG A 311 25.65 7.95 -4.57
C ARG A 311 25.28 6.65 -3.85
N ILE A 312 23.99 6.37 -3.79
CA ILE A 312 23.48 5.05 -3.41
C ILE A 312 23.80 4.07 -4.54
N CYS A 313 24.40 2.93 -4.18
CA CYS A 313 24.76 1.84 -5.08
C CYS A 313 23.60 0.83 -5.20
N MET A 314 23.79 -0.21 -6.02
CA MET A 314 22.76 -1.23 -6.22
C MET A 314 22.38 -1.95 -4.92
N ASP A 315 23.38 -2.31 -4.12
CA ASP A 315 23.22 -3.17 -2.95
C ASP A 315 23.72 -2.53 -1.64
N GLN A 316 24.27 -1.32 -1.72
CA GLN A 316 24.94 -0.65 -0.60
C GLN A 316 24.75 0.86 -0.65
N CYS A 317 24.81 1.50 0.52
CA CYS A 317 24.93 2.93 0.65
C CYS A 317 25.94 3.26 1.74
N LEU A 318 26.51 4.46 1.66
CA LEU A 318 27.53 4.94 2.59
C LEU A 318 26.95 6.11 3.36
N VAL A 319 27.33 6.24 4.63
CA VAL A 319 26.82 7.25 5.55
C VAL A 319 28.02 7.86 6.28
N ASP A 320 28.07 9.18 6.33
CA ASP A 320 29.08 9.90 7.10
C ASP A 320 28.58 10.09 8.54
N VAL A 321 29.30 9.53 9.51
CA VAL A 321 28.94 9.59 10.93
C VAL A 321 29.86 10.45 11.79
N GLY A 322 30.80 11.18 11.18
CA GLY A 322 31.75 12.02 11.92
C GLY A 322 32.59 11.21 12.91
N ASP A 323 32.67 11.72 14.14
CA ASP A 323 33.37 11.10 15.28
C ASP A 323 32.48 10.20 16.14
N TYR A 324 31.27 9.87 15.67
CA TYR A 324 30.40 8.98 16.43
C TYR A 324 31.03 7.58 16.58
N PRO A 325 31.09 7.03 17.81
CA PRO A 325 31.72 5.74 18.07
C PRO A 325 30.83 4.58 17.58
N VAL A 326 30.92 4.30 16.28
CA VAL A 326 30.15 3.25 15.59
C VAL A 326 30.98 1.97 15.41
N HIS A 327 30.30 0.83 15.49
CA HIS A 327 30.86 -0.49 15.25
C HIS A 327 30.09 -1.25 14.18
N VAL A 328 30.77 -2.22 13.56
CA VAL A 328 30.09 -3.22 12.71
C VAL A 328 29.05 -3.95 13.56
N GLY A 329 27.82 -4.07 13.04
CA GLY A 329 26.71 -4.67 13.75
C GLY A 329 25.75 -3.65 14.40
N ASP A 330 26.15 -2.39 14.55
CA ASP A 330 25.28 -1.35 15.10
C ASP A 330 24.02 -1.16 14.24
N GLU A 331 22.88 -1.00 14.90
CA GLU A 331 21.59 -0.87 14.23
C GLU A 331 21.44 0.52 13.58
N VAL A 332 20.97 0.49 12.34
CA VAL A 332 20.59 1.66 11.56
C VAL A 332 19.12 1.59 11.15
N VAL A 333 18.46 2.74 11.12
CA VAL A 333 17.07 2.88 10.65
C VAL A 333 17.03 3.84 9.47
N VAL A 334 16.53 3.38 8.33
CA VAL A 334 16.33 4.19 7.11
C VAL A 334 14.92 4.78 7.05
N LEU A 335 13.95 4.06 7.60
CA LEU A 335 12.56 4.45 7.72
C LEU A 335 12.06 3.93 9.07
N GLY A 336 11.44 4.76 9.89
CA GLY A 336 10.97 4.43 11.24
C GLY A 336 11.62 5.28 12.32
N ARG A 337 11.54 4.81 13.57
CA ARG A 337 12.02 5.53 14.75
C ARG A 337 13.27 4.89 15.36
N GLN A 338 14.16 5.73 15.87
CA GLN A 338 15.27 5.31 16.73
C GLN A 338 15.55 6.41 17.76
N GLY A 339 15.48 6.07 19.05
CA GLY A 339 15.57 7.07 20.12
C GLY A 339 14.45 8.11 20.01
N GLY A 340 14.81 9.39 20.08
CA GLY A 340 13.88 10.52 19.91
C GLY A 340 13.64 10.94 18.45
N GLU A 341 14.34 10.34 17.49
CA GLU A 341 14.30 10.70 16.07
C GLU A 341 13.40 9.74 15.26
N GLU A 342 12.88 10.25 14.14
CA GLU A 342 12.05 9.50 13.20
C GLU A 342 12.35 9.92 11.77
N ILE A 343 12.40 8.96 10.84
CA ILE A 343 12.38 9.21 9.39
C ILE A 343 11.13 8.56 8.82
N THR A 344 10.23 9.34 8.24
CA THR A 344 8.95 8.82 7.71
C THR A 344 9.02 8.56 6.20
N ALA A 345 8.09 7.77 5.66
CA ALA A 345 7.97 7.62 4.21
C ALA A 345 7.61 8.93 3.51
N ASP A 346 6.87 9.84 4.16
CA ASP A 346 6.56 11.16 3.60
C ASP A 346 7.82 12.04 3.50
N GLU A 347 8.72 11.96 4.50
CA GLU A 347 10.02 12.66 4.45
C GLU A 347 10.88 12.14 3.29
N LEU A 348 10.99 10.81 3.15
CA LEU A 348 11.73 10.22 2.04
C LEU A 348 11.10 10.56 0.69
N ALA A 349 9.78 10.58 0.62
CA ALA A 349 9.04 10.93 -0.59
C ALA A 349 9.28 12.38 -1.01
N GLU A 350 9.27 13.33 -0.08
CA GLU A 350 9.56 14.75 -0.34
C GLU A 350 10.97 14.93 -0.89
N VAL A 351 11.97 14.28 -0.28
CA VAL A 351 13.34 14.30 -0.79
C VAL A 351 13.42 13.68 -2.19
N ALA A 352 12.73 12.56 -2.41
CA ALA A 352 12.72 11.86 -3.68
C ALA A 352 11.73 12.43 -4.71
N ASP A 353 11.05 13.55 -4.44
CA ASP A 353 10.08 14.17 -5.36
C ASP A 353 9.06 13.14 -5.88
N THR A 354 8.45 12.44 -4.91
CA THR A 354 7.44 11.40 -5.12
C THR A 354 6.45 11.39 -3.94
N ILE A 355 5.71 10.31 -3.77
CA ILE A 355 4.72 10.09 -2.72
C ILE A 355 5.09 8.87 -1.87
N SER A 356 4.63 8.85 -0.61
CA SER A 356 4.90 7.73 0.33
C SER A 356 4.42 6.38 -0.19
N TYR A 357 3.43 6.37 -1.08
CA TYR A 357 2.99 5.18 -1.80
C TYR A 357 4.14 4.52 -2.56
N GLU A 358 4.96 5.27 -3.29
CA GLU A 358 6.09 4.74 -4.06
C GLU A 358 7.21 4.28 -3.14
N ILE A 359 7.49 5.02 -2.06
CA ILE A 359 8.50 4.63 -1.06
C ILE A 359 8.18 3.26 -0.45
N LEU A 360 6.94 3.08 0.01
CA LEU A 360 6.52 1.86 0.70
C LEU A 360 6.40 0.67 -0.28
N SER A 361 5.77 0.90 -1.44
CA SER A 361 5.56 -0.16 -2.43
C SER A 361 6.83 -0.54 -3.20
N GLY A 362 7.84 0.33 -3.23
CA GLY A 362 9.13 0.10 -3.87
C GLY A 362 10.04 -0.88 -3.10
N LEU A 363 9.68 -1.29 -1.87
CA LEU A 363 10.48 -2.23 -1.09
C LEU A 363 10.55 -3.59 -1.79
N SER A 364 11.75 -3.96 -2.24
CA SER A 364 12.01 -5.15 -3.04
C SER A 364 11.73 -6.46 -2.29
N PRO A 365 11.36 -7.56 -2.96
CA PRO A 365 11.30 -8.90 -2.35
C PRO A 365 12.62 -9.37 -1.72
N ARG A 366 13.77 -8.77 -2.09
CA ARG A 366 15.08 -9.04 -1.46
C ARG A 366 15.14 -8.67 0.02
N VAL A 367 14.24 -7.80 0.49
CA VAL A 367 14.17 -7.37 1.89
C VAL A 367 13.20 -8.27 2.64
N SER A 368 13.69 -9.00 3.65
CA SER A 368 12.84 -9.82 4.51
C SER A 368 11.87 -8.96 5.30
N ARG A 369 10.61 -9.38 5.41
CA ARG A 369 9.60 -8.75 6.29
C ARG A 369 9.54 -9.54 7.59
N LEU A 370 9.71 -8.85 8.72
CA LEU A 370 9.49 -9.37 10.07
C LEU A 370 8.21 -8.77 10.61
N TYR A 371 7.28 -9.59 11.07
CA TYR A 371 6.00 -9.11 11.60
C TYR A 371 6.06 -9.07 13.12
N VAL A 372 5.68 -7.93 13.70
CA VAL A 372 5.65 -7.73 15.16
C VAL A 372 4.22 -7.44 15.62
N GLU A 373 3.88 -8.04 16.76
CA GLU A 373 2.62 -7.91 17.49
C GLU A 373 2.94 -7.84 18.98
N ALA A 374 2.22 -7.04 19.76
CA ALA A 374 2.47 -6.85 21.19
C ALA A 374 2.40 -8.16 22.01
N ASN A 375 1.77 -9.20 21.46
CA ASN A 375 1.60 -10.49 22.13
C ASN A 375 2.67 -11.55 21.80
N SER A 376 3.67 -11.27 20.95
CA SER A 376 4.69 -12.27 20.59
C SER A 376 5.91 -12.35 21.51
N THR A 377 5.87 -11.71 22.69
CA THR A 377 6.93 -11.80 23.72
C THR A 377 6.57 -12.68 24.93
N GLN A 378 5.45 -13.40 24.91
CA GLN A 378 5.12 -14.42 25.92
C GLN A 378 4.83 -15.75 25.26
N GLY A 379 5.84 -16.60 25.14
CA GLY A 379 5.66 -17.97 24.64
C GLY A 379 6.94 -18.55 24.10
N ASP A 380 7.94 -18.72 24.97
CA ASP A 380 8.97 -19.76 24.88
C ASP A 380 9.72 -19.82 26.23
N GLU A 381 8.99 -20.15 27.30
CA GLU A 381 9.60 -20.82 28.45
C GLU A 381 9.36 -22.32 28.26
N HIS A 382 10.33 -22.98 27.62
CA HIS A 382 10.36 -24.43 27.53
C HIS A 382 10.53 -25.03 28.93
N HIS A 383 9.49 -25.73 29.40
CA HIS A 383 9.60 -26.75 30.42
C HIS A 383 10.57 -27.84 29.96
N ALA A 384 11.73 -27.92 30.59
CA ALA A 384 12.55 -29.12 30.61
C ALA A 384 11.98 -30.06 31.69
N GLY A 385 11.44 -31.19 31.24
CA GLY A 385 11.24 -32.40 32.04
C GLY A 385 12.19 -33.47 31.53
#